data_AF-A0A6A8Q8J3-F1
#
_entry.id   AF-A0A6A8Q8J3-F1
#
_cell.length_a   1.000
_cell.length_b   1.000
_cell.length_c   1.000
_cell.angle_alpha   90.00
_cell.angle_beta   90.00
_cell.angle_gamma   90.00
#
_symmetry.space_group_name_H-M   'P 1'
#
loop_
_entity.id
_entity.type
_entity.pdbx_description
1 polymer ?
#
loop_
_entity_poly.entity_id
_entity_poly.type
_entity_poly.pdbx_seq_one_letter_code
_entity_poly.pdbx_strand_id
1 'polypeptide(L)'
;MPNQAKQCAARLRRTTFHFILTMNKIHSYSENLKELIQKFENTSVDLGTDVLKENLRKLLKGYACLTRKMESSYAFRARINSGNKLFKEVKDLWYPPKELIRKPGRLNREGQPIFYVSAFHDIATLEVQPKIGDCVTILRLKLKDAKRLPHVMELGVAETQSQYNLSRSFQILENTTMRNIFNDESEIRNNSLIRSFIAKLLMQIVKKGNKAHYRKTVALSEILMCSSEIDGVLYPSIAGDGSRKGGGMNGFKT
;
A
#
# COMPACT_ATOMS: atom_id res chain seq x y z
N MET A 1 37.46 -21.55 14.24
CA MET A 1 36.64 -20.34 13.96
C MET A 1 35.16 -20.71 13.77
N PRO A 2 34.30 -20.61 14.80
CA PRO A 2 32.86 -20.88 14.66
C PRO A 2 31.96 -19.69 15.07
N ASN A 3 32.43 -18.43 14.96
CA ASN A 3 31.75 -17.26 15.51
C ASN A 3 31.12 -16.27 14.51
N GLN A 4 31.24 -16.51 13.19
CA GLN A 4 30.59 -15.65 12.18
C GLN A 4 29.17 -16.14 11.81
N ALA A 5 28.89 -17.44 11.87
CA ALA A 5 27.56 -17.98 11.57
C ALA A 5 26.50 -17.61 12.63
N LYS A 6 26.89 -17.49 13.91
CA LYS A 6 26.00 -17.04 14.99
C LYS A 6 25.70 -15.54 14.94
N GLN A 7 26.59 -14.71 14.39
CA GLN A 7 26.34 -13.27 14.20
C GLN A 7 25.39 -12.97 13.04
N CYS A 8 25.36 -13.79 11.98
CA CYS A 8 24.36 -13.68 10.92
C CYS A 8 22.94 -14.09 11.37
N ALA A 9 22.83 -15.13 12.21
CA ALA A 9 21.52 -15.57 12.73
C ALA A 9 20.93 -14.62 13.79
N ALA A 10 21.76 -13.87 14.51
CA ALA A 10 21.30 -12.90 15.51
C ALA A 10 20.69 -11.62 14.91
N ARG A 11 20.94 -11.33 13.62
CA ARG A 11 20.42 -10.14 12.93
C ARG A 11 19.00 -10.32 12.36
N LEU A 12 18.50 -11.56 12.30
CA LEU A 12 17.15 -11.92 11.86
C LEU A 12 16.11 -11.95 13.00
N ARG A 13 16.50 -11.60 14.24
CA ARG A 13 15.60 -11.49 15.40
C ARG A 13 15.15 -10.05 15.68
N ARG A 14 14.98 -9.22 14.66
CA ARG A 14 14.14 -8.02 14.79
C ARG A 14 12.74 -8.41 14.39
N THR A 15 11.98 -8.78 15.41
CA THR A 15 10.56 -9.12 15.35
C THR A 15 9.78 -7.98 14.71
N THR A 16 9.46 -8.13 13.42
CA THR A 16 8.36 -7.39 12.79
C THR A 16 7.07 -7.83 13.47
N PHE A 17 6.62 -7.07 14.47
CA PHE A 17 5.31 -7.26 15.07
C PHE A 17 4.26 -6.92 14.03
N HIS A 18 3.66 -7.96 13.44
CA HIS A 18 2.50 -7.82 12.58
C HIS A 18 1.26 -7.80 13.47
N PHE A 19 0.48 -6.73 13.40
CA PHE A 19 -0.84 -6.66 14.01
C PHE A 19 -1.90 -6.95 12.92
N ILE A 20 -3.09 -7.39 13.30
CA ILE A 20 -4.15 -7.73 12.36
C ILE A 20 -5.39 -6.93 12.68
N LEU A 21 -5.96 -6.30 11.66
CA LEU A 21 -7.29 -5.70 11.69
C LEU A 21 -8.27 -6.67 11.03
N THR A 22 -9.34 -7.04 11.75
CA THR A 22 -10.42 -7.90 11.22
C THR A 22 -11.68 -7.07 11.02
N MET A 23 -12.28 -7.15 9.83
CA MET A 23 -13.59 -6.57 9.53
C MET A 23 -14.66 -7.65 9.79
N ASN A 24 -15.31 -7.61 10.96
CA ASN A 24 -16.45 -8.44 11.40
C ASN A 24 -16.39 -9.93 11.02
N LYS A 25 -15.98 -10.80 11.96
CA LYS A 25 -16.08 -12.25 11.83
C LYS A 25 -17.55 -12.70 11.86
N ILE A 26 -18.08 -13.16 10.73
CA ILE A 26 -19.34 -13.92 10.67
C ILE A 26 -19.03 -15.21 9.90
N HIS A 27 -19.29 -16.35 10.54
CA HIS A 27 -19.12 -17.70 10.00
C HIS A 27 -19.87 -17.88 8.66
N SER A 28 -19.24 -18.64 7.76
CA SER A 28 -19.76 -19.07 6.45
C SER A 28 -20.08 -17.93 5.47
N TYR A 29 -19.07 -17.51 4.70
CA TYR A 29 -19.28 -16.75 3.47
C TYR A 29 -18.95 -17.66 2.28
N SER A 30 -19.96 -18.40 1.80
CA SER A 30 -19.85 -19.38 0.71
C SER A 30 -20.33 -18.84 -0.64
N GLU A 31 -20.63 -17.54 -0.77
CA GLU A 31 -20.79 -16.99 -2.12
C GLU A 31 -19.50 -17.20 -2.91
N ASN A 32 -19.62 -17.46 -4.21
CA ASN A 32 -18.47 -17.68 -5.07
C ASN A 32 -17.65 -16.38 -5.14
N LEU A 33 -16.71 -16.21 -4.22
CA LEU A 33 -15.87 -15.02 -4.07
C LEU A 33 -15.19 -14.63 -5.39
N LYS A 34 -14.87 -15.63 -6.23
CA LYS A 34 -14.34 -15.39 -7.57
C LYS A 34 -15.34 -14.68 -8.48
N GLU A 35 -16.62 -15.06 -8.44
CA GLU A 35 -17.69 -14.36 -9.16
C GLU A 35 -17.88 -12.94 -8.64
N LEU A 36 -17.82 -12.71 -7.32
CA LEU A 36 -17.88 -11.36 -6.74
C LEU A 36 -16.69 -10.49 -7.20
N ILE A 37 -15.48 -11.04 -7.18
CA ILE A 37 -14.28 -10.39 -7.71
C ILE A 37 -14.47 -10.06 -9.19
N GLN A 38 -14.87 -11.03 -10.00
CA GLN A 38 -15.06 -10.85 -11.45
C GLN A 38 -16.14 -9.80 -11.74
N LYS A 39 -17.27 -9.84 -11.02
CA LYS A 39 -18.34 -8.86 -11.12
C LYS A 39 -17.83 -7.46 -10.77
N PHE A 40 -17.05 -7.31 -9.72
CA PHE A 40 -16.45 -6.02 -9.34
C PHE A 40 -15.42 -5.54 -10.36
N GLU A 41 -14.57 -6.42 -10.89
CA GLU A 41 -13.59 -6.10 -11.92
C GLU A 41 -14.28 -5.57 -13.19
N ASN A 42 -15.39 -6.20 -13.59
CA ASN A 42 -16.19 -5.80 -14.76
C ASN A 42 -17.13 -4.63 -14.50
N THR A 43 -17.32 -4.22 -13.25
CA THR A 43 -18.16 -3.08 -12.90
C THR A 43 -17.59 -1.80 -13.49
N SER A 44 -18.42 -1.00 -14.17
CA SER A 44 -18.01 0.27 -14.76
C SER A 44 -17.46 1.21 -13.67
N VAL A 45 -16.38 1.92 -14.01
CA VAL A 45 -15.83 2.99 -13.17
C VAL A 45 -16.73 4.22 -13.16
N ASP A 46 -17.74 4.30 -14.03
CA ASP A 46 -18.72 5.39 -14.06
C ASP A 46 -19.75 5.32 -12.95
N LEU A 47 -19.83 4.17 -12.26
CA LEU A 47 -20.56 4.12 -11.00
C LEU A 47 -19.93 5.07 -9.98
N GLY A 48 -20.79 5.76 -9.22
CA GLY A 48 -20.35 6.61 -8.12
C GLY A 48 -19.53 5.83 -7.09
N THR A 49 -18.57 6.49 -6.44
CA THR A 49 -17.68 5.88 -5.44
C THR A 49 -18.45 5.17 -4.33
N ASP A 50 -19.62 5.68 -3.93
CA ASP A 50 -20.43 5.08 -2.86
C ASP A 50 -21.02 3.71 -3.26
N VAL A 51 -21.48 3.55 -4.50
CA VAL A 51 -21.94 2.26 -5.05
C VAL A 51 -20.78 1.25 -5.11
N LEU A 52 -19.59 1.70 -5.53
CA LEU A 52 -18.39 0.86 -5.53
C LEU A 52 -18.01 0.41 -4.11
N LYS A 53 -18.18 1.27 -3.10
CA LYS A 53 -17.92 0.91 -1.70
C LYS A 53 -18.88 -0.16 -1.20
N GLU A 54 -20.16 -0.09 -1.52
CA GLU A 54 -21.13 -1.12 -1.13
C GLU A 54 -20.76 -2.49 -1.69
N ASN A 55 -20.39 -2.55 -2.96
CA ASN A 55 -19.92 -3.79 -3.59
C ASN A 55 -18.61 -4.29 -2.96
N LEU A 56 -17.66 -3.40 -2.67
CA LEU A 56 -16.41 -3.76 -2.00
C LEU A 56 -16.64 -4.26 -0.58
N ARG A 57 -17.57 -3.68 0.19
CA ARG A 57 -17.86 -4.17 1.56
C ARG A 57 -18.34 -5.62 1.57
N LYS A 58 -19.12 -6.03 0.56
CA LYS A 58 -19.54 -7.42 0.39
C LYS A 58 -18.35 -8.33 0.06
N LEU A 59 -17.47 -7.89 -0.84
CA LEU A 59 -16.26 -8.62 -1.24
C LEU A 59 -15.25 -8.75 -0.09
N LEU A 60 -15.08 -7.69 0.70
CA LEU A 60 -14.12 -7.61 1.80
C LEU A 60 -14.66 -8.22 3.11
N LYS A 61 -15.83 -8.87 3.10
CA LYS A 61 -16.36 -9.50 4.30
C LYS A 61 -15.44 -10.64 4.74
N GLY A 62 -15.03 -10.63 6.00
CA GLY A 62 -14.05 -11.59 6.54
C GLY A 62 -12.61 -11.32 6.11
N TYR A 63 -12.33 -10.22 5.40
CA TYR A 63 -10.98 -9.83 5.06
C TYR A 63 -10.18 -9.47 6.32
N ALA A 64 -9.02 -10.12 6.48
CA ALA A 64 -8.02 -9.79 7.46
C ALA A 64 -6.79 -9.20 6.75
N CYS A 65 -6.41 -8.00 7.17
CA CYS A 65 -5.26 -7.31 6.62
C CYS A 65 -4.04 -7.48 7.52
N LEU A 66 -2.86 -7.62 6.90
CA LEU A 66 -1.60 -7.51 7.61
C LEU A 66 -1.28 -6.04 7.86
N THR A 67 -0.79 -5.77 9.05
CA THR A 67 -0.23 -4.46 9.38
C THR A 67 1.17 -4.66 9.91
N ARG A 68 1.98 -3.61 9.89
CA ARG A 68 3.36 -3.65 10.37
C ARG A 68 3.81 -2.30 10.88
N LYS A 69 4.79 -2.32 11.79
CA LYS A 69 5.54 -1.12 12.14
C LYS A 69 6.65 -0.89 11.11
N MET A 70 6.78 0.36 10.66
CA MET A 70 7.82 0.77 9.74
C MET A 70 9.14 0.96 10.50
N GLU A 71 10.12 0.10 10.26
CA GLU A 71 11.42 0.17 10.94
C GLU A 71 12.33 1.28 10.40
N SER A 72 12.01 1.87 9.26
CA SER A 72 12.78 2.99 8.72
C SER A 72 12.50 4.27 9.51
N SER A 73 13.57 4.90 10.01
CA SER A 73 13.48 6.23 10.60
C SER A 73 13.33 7.35 9.57
N TYR A 74 13.42 7.02 8.28
CA TYR A 74 13.35 7.98 7.18
C TYR A 74 12.24 7.64 6.17
N ALA A 75 11.67 8.70 5.60
CA ALA A 75 10.77 8.62 4.45
C ALA A 75 11.15 9.69 3.42
N PHE A 76 10.85 9.43 2.15
CA PHE A 76 11.29 10.24 1.03
C PHE A 76 10.13 10.61 0.14
N ARG A 77 10.11 11.82 -0.39
CA ARG A 77 9.17 12.22 -1.44
C ARG A 77 9.89 13.00 -2.51
N ALA A 78 9.65 12.66 -3.77
CA ALA A 78 10.18 13.42 -4.88
C ALA A 78 9.11 14.33 -5.48
N ARG A 79 9.55 15.43 -6.10
CA ARG A 79 8.75 16.26 -7.01
C ARG A 79 9.63 16.73 -8.16
N ILE A 80 9.06 16.73 -9.38
CA ILE A 80 9.68 17.36 -10.54
C ILE A 80 9.55 18.88 -10.39
N ASN A 81 10.67 19.59 -10.58
CA ASN A 81 10.72 21.05 -10.57
C ASN A 81 10.07 21.63 -11.84
N SER A 82 9.60 22.87 -11.77
CA SER A 82 9.05 23.56 -12.95
C SER A 82 10.18 24.18 -13.77
N GLY A 83 10.74 23.38 -14.69
CA GLY A 83 11.94 23.75 -15.44
C GLY A 83 13.13 23.97 -14.50
N ASN A 84 13.80 25.11 -14.63
CA ASN A 84 14.96 25.47 -13.79
C ASN A 84 14.59 26.06 -12.42
N LYS A 85 13.30 26.20 -12.09
CA LYS A 85 12.86 26.75 -10.80
C LYS A 85 12.81 25.66 -9.74
N LEU A 86 13.81 25.67 -8.85
CA LEU A 86 13.88 24.76 -7.71
C LEU A 86 12.85 25.11 -6.62
N PHE A 87 12.25 24.09 -6.02
CA PHE A 87 11.50 24.25 -4.77
C PHE A 87 12.40 24.81 -3.67
N LYS A 88 11.94 25.86 -2.98
CA LYS A 88 12.73 26.58 -1.97
C LYS A 88 12.31 26.26 -0.54
N GLU A 89 11.05 25.86 -0.34
CA GLU A 89 10.50 25.62 0.99
C GLU A 89 9.99 24.19 1.15
N VAL A 90 10.07 23.65 2.37
CA VAL A 90 9.58 22.31 2.69
C VAL A 90 8.08 22.16 2.42
N LYS A 91 7.30 23.22 2.64
CA LYS A 91 5.86 23.23 2.37
C LYS A 91 5.56 22.97 0.89
N ASP A 92 6.47 23.36 0.00
CA ASP A 92 6.33 23.12 -1.43
C ASP A 92 6.53 21.65 -1.78
N LEU A 93 7.18 20.86 -0.92
CA LEU A 93 7.36 19.42 -1.10
C LEU A 93 6.31 18.60 -0.31
N TRP A 94 5.43 19.28 0.42
CA TRP A 94 4.39 18.67 1.24
C TRP A 94 3.15 18.25 0.44
N TYR A 95 2.13 17.63 1.07
CA TYR A 95 0.89 17.31 0.35
C TYR A 95 0.19 18.61 -0.07
N PRO A 96 -0.42 18.65 -1.26
CA PRO A 96 -1.10 19.85 -1.72
C PRO A 96 -2.34 20.14 -0.84
N PRO A 97 -2.71 21.42 -0.67
CA PRO A 97 -3.98 21.80 -0.05
C PRO A 97 -5.17 21.27 -0.86
N LYS A 98 -6.32 21.06 -0.20
CA LYS A 98 -7.48 20.36 -0.76
C LYS A 98 -7.97 20.96 -2.08
N GLU A 99 -7.90 22.28 -2.22
CA GLU A 99 -8.37 23.05 -3.37
C GLU A 99 -7.55 22.77 -4.65
N LEU A 100 -6.32 22.28 -4.50
CA LEU A 100 -5.45 21.91 -5.63
C LEU A 100 -5.64 20.45 -6.07
N ILE A 101 -6.35 19.64 -5.28
CA ILE A 101 -6.61 18.23 -5.56
C ILE A 101 -7.90 18.12 -6.37
N ARG A 102 -7.84 18.51 -7.65
CA ARG A 102 -8.98 18.54 -8.58
C ARG A 102 -9.31 17.20 -9.24
N LYS A 103 -8.54 16.15 -8.94
CA LYS A 103 -8.70 14.82 -9.54
C LYS A 103 -8.32 13.76 -8.51
N PRO A 104 -8.96 12.58 -8.53
CA PRO A 104 -8.58 11.49 -7.65
C PRO A 104 -7.13 11.04 -7.92
N GLY A 105 -6.44 10.69 -6.84
CA GLY A 105 -5.19 9.94 -6.87
C GLY A 105 -5.43 8.47 -6.57
N ARG A 106 -4.36 7.70 -6.38
CA ARG A 106 -4.49 6.23 -6.20
C ARG A 106 -5.34 5.88 -4.99
N LEU A 107 -5.16 6.55 -3.86
CA LEU A 107 -5.88 6.27 -2.62
C LEU A 107 -6.67 7.48 -2.08
N ASN A 108 -6.79 8.57 -2.83
CA ASN A 108 -7.48 9.77 -2.36
C ASN A 108 -8.49 10.30 -3.36
N ARG A 109 -9.65 10.72 -2.85
CA ARG A 109 -10.67 11.42 -3.62
C ARG A 109 -10.19 12.83 -3.99
N GLU A 110 -10.88 13.47 -4.92
CA GLU A 110 -10.85 14.91 -5.10
C GLU A 110 -11.06 15.64 -3.76
N GLY A 111 -10.29 16.70 -3.51
CA GLY A 111 -10.35 17.45 -2.25
C GLY A 111 -9.76 16.73 -1.04
N GLN A 112 -9.30 15.49 -1.16
CA GLN A 112 -8.74 14.73 -0.04
C GLN A 112 -7.20 14.73 -0.09
N PRO A 113 -6.50 15.46 0.80
CA PRO A 113 -5.05 15.38 0.89
C PRO A 113 -4.62 14.02 1.44
N ILE A 114 -3.61 13.42 0.78
CA ILE A 114 -2.86 12.26 1.28
C ILE A 114 -1.38 12.56 1.11
N PHE A 115 -0.59 12.18 2.11
CA PHE A 115 0.85 12.34 2.07
C PHE A 115 1.55 11.08 1.55
N TYR A 116 1.90 11.10 0.26
CA TYR A 116 2.63 10.03 -0.41
C TYR A 116 4.14 10.18 -0.18
N VAL A 117 4.78 9.14 0.36
CA VAL A 117 6.22 9.08 0.62
C VAL A 117 6.68 7.63 0.47
N SER A 118 7.93 7.42 0.04
CA SER A 118 8.58 6.12 -0.09
C SER A 118 9.59 5.85 1.04
N ALA A 119 9.93 4.58 1.24
CA ALA A 119 10.98 4.16 2.16
C ALA A 119 12.39 4.47 1.62
N PHE A 120 12.52 4.63 0.30
CA PHE A 120 13.80 4.87 -0.38
C PHE A 120 13.71 6.04 -1.37
N HIS A 121 14.80 6.81 -1.50
CA HIS A 121 14.83 8.01 -2.33
C HIS A 121 14.81 7.71 -3.84
N ASP A 122 15.42 6.61 -4.25
CA ASP A 122 15.43 6.11 -5.63
C ASP A 122 14.02 5.72 -6.07
N ILE A 123 13.28 4.97 -5.23
CA ILE A 123 11.88 4.63 -5.48
C ILE A 123 11.01 5.90 -5.52
N ALA A 124 11.21 6.84 -4.58
CA ALA A 124 10.50 8.12 -4.62
C ALA A 124 10.72 8.87 -5.94
N THR A 125 11.96 8.81 -6.46
CA THR A 125 12.35 9.46 -7.72
C THR A 125 11.71 8.76 -8.92
N LEU A 126 11.68 7.43 -8.95
CA LEU A 126 11.02 6.68 -10.02
C LEU A 126 9.51 6.95 -10.07
N GLU A 127 8.85 7.09 -8.92
CA GLU A 127 7.41 7.34 -8.81
C GLU A 127 6.95 8.63 -9.50
N VAL A 128 7.81 9.65 -9.56
CA VAL A 128 7.50 10.89 -10.30
C VAL A 128 7.75 10.77 -11.81
N GLN A 129 8.32 9.66 -12.27
CA GLN A 129 8.59 9.33 -13.68
C GLN A 129 9.30 10.48 -14.42
N PRO A 130 10.49 10.91 -13.95
CA PRO A 130 11.21 12.01 -14.56
C PRO A 130 11.66 11.63 -15.96
N LYS A 131 11.71 12.62 -16.85
CA LYS A 131 12.27 12.52 -18.20
C LYS A 131 13.70 13.05 -18.20
N ILE A 132 14.46 12.70 -19.24
CA ILE A 132 15.78 13.30 -19.48
C ILE A 132 15.61 14.83 -19.55
N GLY A 133 16.41 15.54 -18.75
CA GLY A 133 16.35 17.00 -18.61
C GLY A 133 15.50 17.50 -17.43
N ASP A 134 14.67 16.66 -16.81
CA ASP A 134 13.93 17.04 -15.61
C ASP A 134 14.86 17.20 -14.41
N CYS A 135 14.69 18.27 -13.65
CA CYS A 135 15.30 18.42 -12.32
C CYS A 135 14.33 17.90 -11.26
N VAL A 136 14.78 16.98 -10.40
CA VAL A 136 13.96 16.39 -9.33
C VAL A 136 14.47 16.85 -7.96
N THR A 137 13.56 17.35 -7.11
CA THR A 137 13.86 17.65 -5.70
C THR A 137 13.30 16.56 -4.81
N ILE A 138 14.12 16.10 -3.86
CA ILE A 138 13.76 15.04 -2.91
C ILE A 138 13.67 15.64 -1.52
N LEU A 139 12.49 15.53 -0.91
CA LEU A 139 12.27 15.75 0.51
C LEU A 139 12.66 14.48 1.27
N ARG A 140 13.56 14.62 2.25
CA ARG A 140 13.88 13.57 3.23
C ARG A 140 13.28 13.95 4.57
N LEU A 141 12.52 13.03 5.14
CA LEU A 141 11.86 13.17 6.42
C LEU A 141 12.49 12.23 7.42
N LYS A 142 12.59 12.67 8.67
CA LYS A 142 13.03 11.85 9.79
C LYS A 142 11.93 11.83 10.84
N LEU A 143 11.71 10.67 11.46
CA LEU A 143 10.81 10.58 12.61
C LEU A 143 11.28 11.52 13.73
N LYS A 144 10.34 12.26 14.33
CA LYS A 144 10.62 13.10 15.51
C LYS A 144 10.96 12.25 16.72
N ASP A 145 10.24 11.15 16.91
CA ASP A 145 10.48 10.15 17.95
C ASP A 145 10.79 8.80 17.31
N ALA A 146 12.01 8.30 17.49
CA ALA A 146 12.45 7.02 16.95
C ALA A 146 11.77 5.81 17.62
N LYS A 147 11.14 5.98 18.79
CA LYS A 147 10.39 4.93 19.49
C LYS A 147 8.96 4.78 18.97
N ARG A 148 8.38 5.84 18.41
CA ARG A 148 7.05 5.82 17.78
C ARG A 148 7.17 5.54 16.29
N LEU A 149 7.35 4.25 15.97
CA LEU A 149 7.37 3.78 14.58
C LEU A 149 5.96 3.86 13.97
N PRO A 150 5.80 4.37 12.74
CA PRO A 150 4.52 4.39 12.06
C PRO A 150 3.96 2.97 11.89
N HIS A 151 2.70 2.78 12.26
CA HIS A 151 1.97 1.53 12.10
C HIS A 151 1.12 1.60 10.84
N VAL A 152 1.42 0.78 9.85
CA VAL A 152 0.78 0.84 8.53
C VAL A 152 0.08 -0.45 8.17
N MET A 153 -0.99 -0.33 7.39
CA MET A 153 -1.68 -1.43 6.74
C MET A 153 -0.96 -1.81 5.44
N GLU A 154 -0.62 -3.08 5.26
CA GLU A 154 0.08 -3.57 4.07
C GLU A 154 -0.90 -4.13 3.04
N LEU A 155 -0.92 -3.51 1.85
CA LEU A 155 -1.80 -3.88 0.74
C LEU A 155 -0.97 -4.29 -0.48
N GLY A 156 -0.86 -5.59 -0.75
CA GLY A 156 -0.29 -6.09 -2.00
C GLY A 156 1.24 -6.25 -2.03
N VAL A 157 1.97 -5.89 -0.96
CA VAL A 157 3.44 -5.96 -0.95
C VAL A 157 3.94 -7.40 -0.88
N ALA A 158 3.45 -8.20 0.07
CA ALA A 158 3.75 -9.63 0.13
C ALA A 158 3.37 -10.40 -1.15
N GLU A 159 2.24 -10.06 -1.77
CA GLU A 159 1.77 -10.67 -3.03
C GLU A 159 2.74 -10.35 -4.16
N THR A 160 3.21 -9.11 -4.23
CA THR A 160 4.18 -8.70 -5.25
C THR A 160 5.52 -9.40 -5.02
N GLN A 161 6.01 -9.48 -3.77
CA GLN A 161 7.29 -10.12 -3.46
C GLN A 161 7.29 -11.64 -3.69
N SER A 162 6.17 -12.31 -3.40
CA SER A 162 6.03 -13.75 -3.60
C SER A 162 6.00 -14.13 -5.08
N GLN A 163 5.36 -13.32 -5.94
CA GLN A 163 5.40 -13.50 -7.41
C GLN A 163 6.83 -13.44 -7.98
N TYR A 164 7.77 -12.80 -7.28
CA TYR A 164 9.17 -12.68 -7.69
C TYR A 164 10.13 -13.57 -6.87
N ASN A 165 9.64 -14.54 -6.08
CA ASN A 165 10.46 -15.44 -5.25
C ASN A 165 11.39 -14.73 -4.23
N LEU A 166 11.10 -13.48 -3.86
CA LEU A 166 12.07 -12.62 -3.17
C LEU A 166 12.23 -12.90 -1.66
N SER A 167 11.31 -13.61 -0.99
CA SER A 167 11.60 -14.13 0.36
C SER A 167 10.69 -15.28 0.82
N ARG A 168 11.29 -16.45 1.03
CA ARG A 168 10.65 -17.64 1.62
C ARG A 168 10.23 -17.42 3.10
N SER A 169 10.90 -16.50 3.79
CA SER A 169 10.65 -16.17 5.20
C SER A 169 9.35 -15.37 5.40
N PHE A 170 8.98 -14.48 4.48
CA PHE A 170 7.71 -13.74 4.56
C PHE A 170 6.52 -14.69 4.41
N GLN A 171 6.59 -15.64 3.47
CA GLN A 171 5.54 -16.65 3.28
C GLN A 171 5.32 -17.52 4.54
N ILE A 172 6.39 -17.88 5.25
CA ILE A 172 6.29 -18.70 6.48
C ILE A 172 5.64 -17.91 7.62
N LEU A 173 6.05 -16.65 7.83
CA LEU A 173 5.49 -15.81 8.89
C LEU A 173 4.01 -15.50 8.62
N GLU A 174 3.68 -15.23 7.37
CA GLU A 174 2.31 -15.01 6.91
C GLU A 174 1.44 -16.25 7.11
N ASN A 175 1.88 -17.42 6.64
CA ASN A 175 1.14 -18.67 6.81
C ASN A 175 0.89 -19.01 8.29
N THR A 176 1.87 -18.77 9.15
CA THR A 176 1.73 -18.99 10.60
C THR A 176 0.73 -18.02 11.21
N THR A 177 0.82 -16.74 10.83
CA THR A 177 -0.07 -15.68 11.33
C THR A 177 -1.51 -15.90 10.86
N MET A 178 -1.72 -16.29 9.60
CA MET A 178 -3.03 -16.57 9.03
C MET A 178 -3.71 -17.77 9.70
N ARG A 179 -2.98 -18.86 9.94
CA ARG A 179 -3.50 -20.04 10.65
C ARG A 179 -3.94 -19.76 12.08
N ASN A 180 -3.41 -18.72 12.72
CA ASN A 180 -3.84 -18.30 14.05
C ASN A 180 -5.09 -17.40 14.02
N ILE A 181 -5.41 -16.79 12.87
CA ILE A 181 -6.56 -15.88 12.72
C ILE A 181 -7.80 -16.61 12.26
N PHE A 182 -7.59 -17.51 11.29
CA PHE A 182 -8.64 -18.21 10.56
C PHE A 182 -8.85 -19.60 11.13
N ASN A 183 -10.11 -20.02 11.17
CA ASN A 183 -10.49 -21.28 11.80
C ASN A 183 -10.31 -22.46 10.84
N ASP A 184 -10.30 -22.21 9.53
CA ASP A 184 -10.18 -23.24 8.50
C ASP A 184 -9.43 -22.76 7.25
N GLU A 185 -9.04 -23.72 6.41
CA GLU A 185 -8.31 -23.49 5.16
C GLU A 185 -9.12 -22.71 4.11
N SER A 186 -10.46 -22.75 4.18
CA SER A 186 -11.31 -22.00 3.25
C SER A 186 -11.27 -20.50 3.53
N GLU A 187 -11.24 -20.10 4.81
CA GLU A 187 -11.07 -18.70 5.22
C GLU A 187 -9.69 -18.16 4.80
N ILE A 188 -8.62 -18.95 5.02
CA ILE A 188 -7.26 -18.61 4.57
C ILE A 188 -7.24 -18.40 3.05
N ARG A 189 -7.84 -19.33 2.29
CA ARG A 189 -7.93 -19.26 0.84
C ARG A 189 -8.70 -18.03 0.37
N ASN A 190 -9.85 -17.75 0.97
CA ASN A 190 -10.67 -16.58 0.64
C ASN A 190 -9.90 -15.28 0.91
N ASN A 191 -9.21 -15.19 2.04
CA ASN A 191 -8.39 -14.04 2.35
C ASN A 191 -7.25 -13.86 1.32
N SER A 192 -6.59 -14.94 0.92
CA SER A 192 -5.56 -14.91 -0.12
C SER A 192 -6.09 -14.42 -1.49
N LEU A 193 -7.32 -14.80 -1.84
CA LEU A 193 -7.99 -14.33 -3.06
C LEU A 193 -8.28 -12.83 -2.99
N ILE A 194 -8.82 -12.34 -1.87
CA ILE A 194 -9.10 -10.92 -1.65
C ILE A 194 -7.80 -10.11 -1.73
N ARG A 195 -6.72 -10.57 -1.11
CA ARG A 195 -5.43 -9.88 -1.12
C ARG A 195 -4.83 -9.81 -2.51
N SER A 196 -4.89 -10.91 -3.27
CA SER A 196 -4.44 -10.95 -4.66
C SER A 196 -5.24 -9.96 -5.52
N PHE A 197 -6.56 -9.90 -5.31
CA PHE A 197 -7.44 -8.92 -5.95
C PHE A 197 -7.05 -7.46 -5.60
N ILE A 198 -6.83 -7.16 -4.31
CA ILE A 198 -6.40 -5.82 -3.86
C ILE A 198 -5.06 -5.44 -4.50
N ALA A 199 -4.09 -6.36 -4.51
CA ALA A 199 -2.78 -6.14 -5.12
C ALA A 199 -2.93 -5.80 -6.61
N LYS A 200 -3.69 -6.60 -7.36
CA LYS A 200 -3.99 -6.36 -8.78
C LYS A 200 -4.65 -5.00 -9.00
N LEU A 201 -5.62 -4.64 -8.15
CA LEU A 201 -6.32 -3.36 -8.23
C LEU A 201 -5.37 -2.18 -8.00
N LEU A 202 -4.47 -2.27 -7.01
CA LEU A 202 -3.51 -1.21 -6.69
C LEU A 202 -2.37 -1.11 -7.70
N MET A 203 -1.98 -2.22 -8.33
CA MET A 203 -0.90 -2.29 -9.32
C MET A 203 -1.35 -1.97 -10.75
N GLN A 204 -2.62 -1.67 -10.97
CA GLN A 204 -3.12 -1.32 -12.29
C GLN A 204 -2.40 -0.06 -12.83
N ILE A 205 -1.82 -0.19 -14.03
CA ILE A 205 -1.23 0.92 -14.78
C ILE A 205 -2.36 1.75 -15.37
N VAL A 206 -2.49 2.98 -14.89
CA VAL A 206 -3.50 3.93 -15.37
C VAL A 206 -2.83 4.93 -16.31
N LYS A 207 -3.24 4.94 -17.58
CA LYS A 207 -2.72 5.89 -18.58
C LYS A 207 -2.99 7.34 -18.13
N LYS A 208 -2.01 8.23 -18.37
CA LYS A 208 -2.14 9.66 -18.07
C LYS A 208 -3.40 10.21 -18.75
N GLY A 209 -4.29 10.82 -17.96
CA GLY A 209 -5.57 11.36 -18.42
C GLY A 209 -6.78 10.47 -18.12
N ASN A 210 -6.61 9.15 -17.99
CA ASN A 210 -7.71 8.23 -17.70
C ASN A 210 -7.86 7.98 -16.18
N LYS A 211 -8.10 9.06 -15.43
CA LYS A 211 -8.13 9.01 -13.95
C LYS A 211 -9.43 8.44 -13.37
N ALA A 212 -10.44 8.17 -14.20
CA ALA A 212 -11.67 7.49 -13.77
C ALA A 212 -11.36 6.11 -13.14
N HIS A 213 -10.27 5.46 -13.56
CA HIS A 213 -9.82 4.19 -13.00
C HIS A 213 -9.47 4.23 -11.51
N TYR A 214 -9.15 5.39 -10.94
CA TYR A 214 -8.86 5.48 -9.51
C TYR A 214 -10.11 5.42 -8.62
N ARG A 215 -11.33 5.49 -9.17
CA ARG A 215 -12.54 5.42 -8.35
C ARG A 215 -12.65 4.12 -7.54
N LYS A 216 -12.23 2.99 -8.11
CA LYS A 216 -12.23 1.69 -7.40
C LYS A 216 -11.21 1.66 -6.25
N THR A 217 -10.02 2.20 -6.47
CA THR A 217 -8.98 2.26 -5.43
C THR A 217 -9.28 3.32 -4.35
N VAL A 218 -9.98 4.40 -4.70
CA VAL A 218 -10.54 5.38 -3.75
C VAL A 218 -11.65 4.75 -2.91
N ALA A 219 -12.56 3.98 -3.52
CA ALA A 219 -13.58 3.25 -2.75
C ALA A 219 -12.93 2.28 -1.76
N LEU A 220 -11.89 1.55 -2.19
CA LEU A 220 -11.11 0.68 -1.33
C LEU A 220 -10.43 1.46 -0.18
N SER A 221 -9.76 2.57 -0.48
CA SER A 221 -9.06 3.36 0.53
C SER A 221 -10.02 3.96 1.56
N GLU A 222 -11.19 4.43 1.15
CA GLU A 222 -12.22 4.94 2.07
C GLU A 222 -12.76 3.86 3.00
N ILE A 223 -12.81 2.60 2.58
CA ILE A 223 -13.19 1.49 3.47
C ILE A 223 -12.05 1.18 4.45
N LEU A 224 -10.85 0.98 3.93
CA LEU A 224 -9.72 0.45 4.71
C LEU A 224 -9.11 1.49 5.64
N MET A 225 -9.06 2.74 5.20
CA MET A 225 -8.40 3.79 5.95
C MET A 225 -9.27 4.28 7.11
N CYS A 226 -10.57 3.95 7.23
CA CYS A 226 -11.43 4.41 8.33
C CYS A 226 -10.94 4.08 9.75
N SER A 227 -10.02 3.13 9.94
CA SER A 227 -9.47 2.79 11.25
C SER A 227 -8.57 3.91 11.82
N SER A 228 -8.73 4.20 13.11
CA SER A 228 -7.83 5.06 13.89
C SER A 228 -6.59 4.32 14.40
N GLU A 229 -6.48 3.01 14.17
CA GLU A 229 -5.39 2.16 14.66
C GLU A 229 -4.18 2.15 13.74
N ILE A 230 -4.28 2.71 12.53
CA ILE A 230 -3.19 2.79 11.56
C ILE A 230 -2.84 4.24 11.24
N ASP A 231 -1.55 4.52 11.10
CA ASP A 231 -1.04 5.82 10.67
C ASP A 231 -1.12 5.97 9.13
N GLY A 232 -1.12 4.86 8.39
CA GLY A 232 -1.13 4.90 6.93
C GLY A 232 -1.24 3.55 6.25
N VAL A 233 -1.05 3.57 4.93
CA VAL A 233 -1.09 2.40 4.05
C VAL A 233 0.26 2.24 3.34
N LEU A 234 0.68 0.99 3.20
CA LEU A 234 1.86 0.56 2.45
C LEU A 234 1.38 -0.27 1.25
N TYR A 235 1.73 0.14 0.03
CA TYR A 235 1.38 -0.59 -1.19
C TYR A 235 2.51 -0.55 -2.23
N PRO A 236 2.63 -1.54 -3.14
CA PRO A 236 3.71 -1.62 -4.11
C PRO A 236 3.86 -0.38 -5.00
N SER A 237 5.11 0.00 -5.27
CA SER A 237 5.41 0.96 -6.34
C SER A 237 5.16 0.31 -7.72
N ILE A 238 4.54 1.06 -8.62
CA ILE A 238 4.42 0.69 -10.05
C ILE A 238 5.64 1.18 -10.84
N ALA A 239 6.32 2.19 -10.32
CA ALA A 239 7.44 2.83 -11.01
C ALA A 239 8.73 2.04 -10.82
N GLY A 240 9.07 1.24 -11.84
CA GLY A 240 10.31 0.48 -11.96
C GLY A 240 10.15 -0.64 -12.99
N ASP A 241 11.15 -0.83 -13.85
CA ASP A 241 11.37 -2.10 -14.54
C ASP A 241 11.31 -3.23 -13.49
N GLY A 242 10.65 -4.34 -13.82
CA GLY A 242 10.41 -5.49 -12.95
C GLY A 242 11.65 -6.05 -12.24
N SER A 243 12.86 -5.64 -12.61
CA SER A 243 14.12 -5.96 -11.94
C SER A 243 14.39 -5.21 -10.61
N ARG A 244 13.69 -4.11 -10.28
CA ARG A 244 13.99 -3.24 -9.11
C ARG A 244 12.80 -2.84 -8.24
N LYS A 245 11.81 -3.71 -8.05
CA LYS A 245 10.65 -3.43 -7.18
C LYS A 245 10.96 -3.70 -5.71
N GLY A 246 11.70 -2.81 -5.07
CA GLY A 246 11.64 -2.64 -3.62
C GLY A 246 10.28 -2.06 -3.23
N GLY A 247 9.65 -2.59 -2.18
CA GLY A 247 8.38 -2.06 -1.68
C GLY A 247 8.51 -0.57 -1.34
N GLY A 248 7.85 0.29 -2.12
CA GLY A 248 7.71 1.70 -1.79
C GLY A 248 6.65 1.85 -0.70
N MET A 249 6.92 2.64 0.34
CA MET A 249 5.82 3.23 1.13
C MET A 249 4.97 4.09 0.20
N ASN A 250 3.66 4.19 0.45
CA ASN A 250 2.85 5.24 -0.19
C ASN A 250 1.51 5.44 0.55
N GLY A 251 1.39 6.58 1.25
CA GLY A 251 0.12 7.16 1.69
C GLY A 251 -0.11 7.14 3.20
N PHE A 252 0.21 8.24 3.88
CA PHE A 252 -0.22 8.49 5.25
C PHE A 252 -1.51 9.31 5.29
N LYS A 253 -2.36 9.01 6.28
CA LYS A 253 -3.42 9.93 6.67
C LYS A 253 -2.81 11.14 7.36
N THR A 254 -3.45 12.28 7.15
CA THR A 254 -3.12 13.55 7.81
C THR A 254 -4.28 13.97 8.66
#